data_AF-A0A3P6B3X2-F1
#
_entry.id   AF-A0A3P6B3X2-F1
#
_cell.length_a   1.000
_cell.length_b   1.000
_cell.length_c   1.000
_cell.angle_alpha   90.00
_cell.angle_beta   90.00
_cell.angle_gamma   90.00
#
_symmetry.space_group_name_H-M   'P 1'
#
loop_
_entity.id
_entity.type
_entity.pdbx_description
1 polymer ?
#
loop_
_entity_poly.entity_id
_entity_poly.type
_entity_poly.pdbx_seq_one_letter_code
_entity_poly.pdbx_strand_id
1 'polypeptide(L)' 'MVTRDRLIRWGLNVPASCVLCSQHDESRQHLFFDCSYSNEVWTFFISRMHLSPP' A
#
# COMPACT_ATOMS: atom_id res chain seq x y z
N MET A 1 7.21 -2.31 8.97
CA MET A 1 5.87 -2.80 8.58
C MET A 1 5.99 -4.25 8.10
N VAL A 2 5.04 -5.07 8.52
CA VAL A 2 4.84 -6.43 8.00
C VAL A 2 3.88 -6.29 6.81
N THR A 3 4.27 -6.79 5.64
CA THR A 3 3.44 -6.84 4.43
C THR A 3 3.20 -8.29 4.04
N ARG A 4 2.16 -8.58 3.25
CA ARG A 4 1.91 -9.94 2.74
C ARG A 4 3.09 -10.48 1.94
N ASP A 5 3.80 -9.65 1.14
CA ASP A 5 5.08 -10.05 0.52
C ASP A 5 6.09 -10.59 1.55
N ARG A 6 6.23 -9.93 2.70
CA ARG A 6 7.15 -10.38 3.76
C ARG A 6 6.66 -11.65 4.47
N LEU A 7 5.34 -11.79 4.68
CA LEU A 7 4.75 -13.00 5.26
C LEU A 7 4.93 -14.22 4.34
N ILE A 8 4.76 -14.05 3.03
CA ILE A 8 4.98 -15.10 2.03
C ILE A 8 6.46 -15.51 2.02
N ARG A 9 7.39 -14.56 2.07
CA ARG A 9 8.84 -14.85 2.19
C ARG A 9 9.20 -15.61 3.46
N TRP A 10 8.40 -15.51 4.51
CA TRP A 10 8.54 -16.29 5.74
C TRP A 10 7.92 -17.69 5.65
N GLY A 11 7.35 -18.06 4.49
CA GLY A 11 6.74 -19.37 4.27
C GLY A 11 5.28 -19.46 4.74
N LEU A 12 4.65 -18.34 5.10
CA LEU A 12 3.22 -18.35 5.41
C LEU A 12 2.39 -18.40 4.12
N ASN A 13 1.35 -19.24 4.13
CA ASN A 13 0.36 -19.28 3.06
C ASN A 13 -0.70 -18.20 3.30
N VAL A 14 -0.48 -17.03 2.71
CA VAL A 14 -1.41 -15.89 2.73
C VAL A 14 -1.60 -15.37 1.30
N PRO A 15 -2.77 -14.79 0.96
CA PRO A 15 -2.97 -14.15 -0.35
C PRO A 15 -1.94 -13.04 -0.58
N ALA A 16 -1.34 -12.99 -1.77
CA ALA A 16 -0.38 -11.94 -2.12
C ALA A 16 -1.03 -10.59 -2.38
N SER A 17 -2.29 -10.58 -2.83
CA SER A 17 -3.08 -9.38 -3.15
C SER A 17 -3.08 -8.35 -2.01
N CYS A 18 -3.02 -7.07 -2.34
CA CYS A 18 -3.14 -5.94 -1.43
C CYS A 18 -4.52 -5.88 -0.79
N VAL A 19 -4.58 -5.70 0.54
CA VAL A 19 -5.87 -5.64 1.25
C VAL A 19 -6.69 -4.39 0.92
N LEU A 20 -6.03 -3.32 0.47
CA LEU A 20 -6.67 -2.02 0.24
C LEU A 20 -7.30 -1.93 -1.16
N CYS A 21 -6.52 -2.21 -2.21
CA CYS A 21 -6.99 -2.09 -3.58
C CYS A 21 -7.47 -3.42 -4.18
N SER A 22 -7.06 -4.58 -3.62
CA SER A 22 -7.34 -5.92 -4.15
C SER A 22 -6.97 -6.15 -5.63
N GLN A 23 -6.12 -5.31 -6.22
CA GLN A 23 -5.77 -5.34 -7.65
C GLN A 23 -4.32 -5.76 -7.92
N HIS A 24 -3.40 -5.47 -6.99
CA HIS A 24 -1.97 -5.74 -7.10
C HIS A 24 -1.46 -6.40 -5.82
N ASP A 25 -0.26 -6.97 -5.85
CA ASP A 25 0.34 -7.61 -4.67
C ASP A 25 0.77 -6.60 -3.60
N GLU A 26 0.65 -6.99 -2.34
CA GLU A 26 0.98 -6.16 -1.19
C GLU A 26 2.50 -6.13 -0.94
N SER A 27 3.11 -5.03 -1.34
CA SER A 27 4.48 -4.67 -0.98
C SER A 27 4.52 -3.33 -0.25
N ARG A 28 5.65 -2.99 0.37
CA ARG A 28 5.86 -1.64 0.94
C ARG A 28 5.75 -0.56 -0.14
N GLN A 29 6.35 -0.80 -1.30
CA GLN A 29 6.32 0.15 -2.40
C GLN A 29 4.88 0.40 -2.85
N HIS A 30 4.12 -0.69 -3.06
CA HIS A 30 2.73 -0.61 -3.45
C HIS A 30 1.89 0.12 -2.39
N LEU A 31 1.95 -0.29 -1.12
CA LEU A 31 1.13 0.30 -0.05
C LEU A 31 1.33 1.80 0.14
N PHE A 32 2.54 2.32 -0.08
CA PHE A 32 2.83 3.74 0.14
C PHE A 32 2.72 4.59 -1.12
N PHE A 33 3.07 4.06 -2.29
CA PHE A 33 3.28 4.87 -3.50
C PHE A 33 2.43 4.45 -4.70
N ASP A 34 2.19 3.14 -4.90
CA ASP A 34 1.49 2.66 -6.12
C ASP A 34 0.01 2.28 -5.89
N CYS A 35 -0.42 2.16 -4.64
CA CYS A 35 -1.78 1.75 -4.31
C CYS A 35 -2.77 2.89 -4.56
N SER A 36 -3.76 2.64 -5.41
CA SER A 36 -4.84 3.60 -5.72
C SER A 36 -5.55 4.09 -4.45
N TYR A 37 -5.90 3.17 -3.54
CA TYR A 37 -6.51 3.54 -2.27
C TYR A 37 -5.61 4.45 -1.42
N SER A 38 -4.34 4.11 -1.27
CA SER A 38 -3.40 4.95 -0.52
C SER A 38 -3.20 6.31 -1.18
N ASN A 39 -3.20 6.38 -2.51
CA ASN A 39 -3.11 7.63 -3.25
C ASN A 39 -4.28 8.57 -2.95
N GLU A 40 -5.51 8.05 -2.87
CA GLU A 40 -6.69 8.83 -2.47
C GLU A 40 -6.54 9.40 -1.05
N VAL A 41 -6.04 8.58 -0.11
CA VAL A 41 -5.78 9.00 1.27
C VAL A 41 -4.73 10.11 1.30
N TRP A 42 -3.60 9.93 0.61
CA TRP A 42 -2.56 10.95 0.53
C TRP A 42 -3.09 12.25 -0.08
N THR A 43 -3.81 12.16 -1.19
CA THR A 43 -4.40 13.32 -1.87
C THR A 43 -5.33 14.10 -0.95
N PHE A 44 -6.14 13.40 -0.16
CA PHE A 44 -7.02 14.03 0.82
C PHE A 44 -6.24 14.85 1.87
N PHE A 45 -5.20 14.30 2.48
CA PHE A 45 -4.44 15.02 3.51
C PHE A 45 -3.55 16.11 2.94
N ILE A 46 -2.85 15.81 1.85
CA ILE A 46 -1.89 16.72 1.22
C ILE A 46 -2.59 17.97 0.67
N SER A 47 -3.74 17.81 0.02
CA SER A 47 -4.53 18.94 -0.47
C SER A 47 -5.03 19.86 0.65
N ARG A 48 -5.32 19.30 1.84
CA ARG A 48 -5.77 20.04 3.02
C ARG A 48 -4.63 20.73 3.77
N MET A 49 -3.41 20.19 3.68
CA MET A 49 -2.24 20.67 4.41
C MET A 49 -1.27 21.49 3.54
N HIS A 50 -1.59 21.69 2.25
CA HIS A 50 -0.71 22.35 1.27
C HIS A 50 0.70 21.73 1.23
N LEU A 51 0.78 20.41 1.35
CA LEU A 51 2.04 19.67 1.28
C LEU A 51 2.33 19.23 -0.16
N SER A 52 3.57 18.80 -0.40
CA SER A 52 3.95 18.13 -1.64
C SER A 52 3.92 16.62 -1.40
N PRO A 53 3.34 15.82 -2.32
CA PRO A 53 3.47 14.36 -2.23
C PRO A 53 4.93 13.92 -2.42
N PRO A 54 5.33 12.83 -1.75
CA PRO A 54 6.64 12.21 -1.93
C PRO A 54 6.81 11.57 -3.31
#